data_AF-A0A7V7EE18-F1
#
_entry.id   AF-A0A7V7EE18-F1
#
_cell.length_a   1.000
_cell.length_b   1.000
_cell.length_c   1.000
_cell.angle_alpha   90.00
_cell.angle_beta   90.00
_cell.angle_gamma   90.00
#
_symmetry.space_group_name_H-M   'P 1'
#
loop_
_entity.id
_entity.type
_entity.pdbx_description
1 polymer ?
#
loop_
_entity_poly.entity_id
_entity_poly.type
_entity_poly.pdbx_seq_one_letter_code
_entity_poly.pdbx_strand_id
1 'polypeptide(L)'
;MYGEATLADAARFIFPYHDFLSFSRSAITPWFIAFILAYFFLSLAYLFRRVQRFERALARHIEGPSLEKIEADALLQEFASEYKRSFLATAGQRRKTDIDAADVFDERSVLGKYVNVRYWMAVPGTLLSLGIFGTFLGLTLGITGFDTSNIESIQGSIRTLLGGMGTAFLTSLWGMAASLAFSVLEKGLFNRAAQRLRAFCRALNRRYRATRAELHRFDREDRERSLRQLFVSEIDGIETSTASLLKAMLSISAQQTTALELFAEVLADRIRVSTERLELRGRIKATIEETRRAGISQDELDGFLEDLVRTCEERGHEQDDAPTDPEIADDGRSI
;
A
#
# COMPACT_ATOMS: atom_id res chain seq x y z
N MET A 1 44.52 42.02 36.27
CA MET A 1 44.71 40.73 36.96
C MET A 1 43.34 40.07 37.04
N TYR A 2 43.03 39.18 36.10
CA TYR A 2 41.83 38.33 36.18
C TYR A 2 42.25 37.06 36.93
N GLY A 3 41.71 36.88 38.14
CA GLY A 3 41.95 35.70 38.95
C GLY A 3 41.28 34.48 38.33
N GLU A 4 42.05 33.41 38.15
CA GLU A 4 41.58 32.12 37.69
C GLU A 4 40.56 31.55 38.68
N ALA A 5 39.27 31.65 38.36
CA ALA A 5 38.22 30.89 39.03
C ALA A 5 38.41 29.41 38.66
N THR A 6 39.13 28.68 39.52
CA THR A 6 39.39 27.25 39.33
C THR A 6 38.08 26.45 39.35
N LEU A 7 38.03 25.36 38.58
CA LEU A 7 36.91 24.41 38.52
C LEU A 7 36.46 23.89 39.91
N ALA A 8 37.33 23.99 40.92
CA ALA A 8 37.04 23.67 42.32
C ALA A 8 36.02 24.62 42.96
N ASP A 9 35.99 25.90 42.59
CA ASP A 9 35.05 26.88 43.16
C ASP A 9 33.66 26.77 42.53
N ALA A 10 33.56 26.40 41.25
CA ALA A 10 32.29 26.04 40.62
C ALA A 10 31.69 24.76 41.23
N ALA A 11 32.54 23.78 41.57
CA ALA A 11 32.10 22.55 42.27
C ALA A 11 31.58 22.84 43.69
N ARG A 12 32.16 23.82 44.40
CA ARG A 12 31.68 24.28 45.72
C ARG A 12 30.33 24.98 45.66
N PHE A 13 30.01 25.66 44.56
CA PHE A 13 28.71 26.31 44.38
C PHE A 13 27.58 25.31 44.08
N ILE A 14 27.90 24.20 43.40
CA ILE A 14 26.94 23.12 43.11
C ILE A 14 26.74 22.19 44.33
N PHE A 15 27.75 22.06 45.21
CA PHE A 15 27.69 21.26 46.43
C PHE A 15 28.11 22.05 47.69
N PRO A 16 27.25 22.93 48.24
CA PRO A 16 27.54 23.69 49.46
C PRO A 16 27.26 22.90 50.75
N TYR A 17 27.45 21.57 50.75
CA TYR A 17 26.93 20.67 51.78
C TYR A 17 27.96 19.70 52.40
N HIS A 18 29.25 20.03 52.36
CA HIS A 18 30.25 19.23 53.10
C HIS A 18 29.87 19.05 54.58
N ASP A 19 29.20 20.04 55.18
CA ASP A 19 28.68 19.94 56.55
C ASP A 19 27.38 19.13 56.69
N PHE A 20 26.52 19.07 55.67
CA PHE A 20 25.27 18.29 55.70
C PHE A 20 25.52 16.79 55.49
N LEU A 21 26.54 16.44 54.70
CA LEU A 21 27.07 15.08 54.57
C LEU A 21 27.81 14.62 55.84
N SER A 22 28.40 15.55 56.60
CA SER A 22 29.02 15.25 57.90
C SER A 22 28.00 15.01 59.03
N PHE A 23 26.74 15.42 58.83
CA PHE A 23 25.68 15.33 59.83
C PHE A 23 25.06 13.92 59.95
N SER A 24 25.19 13.07 58.92
CA SER A 24 24.69 11.69 58.99
C SER A 24 25.73 10.78 59.67
N ARG A 25 25.72 10.73 61.00
CA ARG A 25 26.41 9.65 61.76
C ARG A 25 25.73 8.28 61.61
N SER A 26 24.62 8.17 60.89
CA SER A 26 24.01 6.89 60.54
C SER A 26 24.77 6.24 59.39
N ALA A 27 25.48 5.14 59.67
CA ALA A 27 26.27 4.40 58.68
C ALA A 27 25.46 4.01 57.41
N ILE A 28 24.13 3.96 57.47
CA ILE A 28 23.24 3.39 56.45
C ILE A 28 22.96 4.35 55.28
N THR A 29 22.89 5.66 55.52
CA THR A 29 22.51 6.68 54.51
C THR A 29 23.39 6.66 53.24
N PRO A 30 24.73 6.72 53.32
CA PRO A 30 25.58 6.71 52.14
C PRO A 30 25.46 5.39 51.34
N TRP A 31 25.30 4.25 52.02
CA TRP A 31 25.10 2.96 51.35
C TRP A 31 23.77 2.91 50.60
N PHE A 32 22.70 3.49 51.16
CA PHE A 32 21.41 3.55 50.50
C PHE A 32 21.44 4.45 49.25
N ILE A 33 22.10 5.60 49.33
CA ILE A 33 22.31 6.48 48.17
C ILE A 33 23.17 5.78 47.12
N ALA A 34 24.25 5.12 47.53
CA ALA A 34 25.08 4.33 46.61
C ALA A 34 24.28 3.21 45.93
N PHE A 35 23.35 2.58 46.64
CA PHE A 35 22.43 1.58 46.06
C PHE A 35 21.50 2.19 45.01
N ILE A 36 20.87 3.35 45.28
CA ILE A 36 20.05 4.08 44.29
C ILE A 36 20.87 4.42 43.05
N LEU A 37 22.07 4.96 43.24
CA LEU A 37 22.96 5.35 42.14
C LEU A 37 23.44 4.13 41.36
N ALA A 38 23.82 3.04 42.03
CA ALA A 38 24.21 1.79 41.38
C ALA A 38 23.07 1.22 40.53
N TYR A 39 21.84 1.18 41.07
CA TYR A 39 20.66 0.78 40.32
C TYR A 39 20.41 1.69 39.11
N PHE A 40 20.54 3.01 39.26
CA PHE A 40 20.44 3.98 38.18
C PHE A 40 21.47 3.71 37.06
N PHE A 41 22.76 3.64 37.41
CA PHE A 41 23.82 3.47 36.42
C PHE A 41 23.78 2.10 35.75
N LEU A 42 23.47 1.03 36.50
CA LEU A 42 23.34 -0.31 35.94
C LEU A 42 22.15 -0.39 34.98
N SER A 43 21.02 0.19 35.36
CA SER A 43 19.82 0.27 34.53
C SER A 43 20.10 1.08 33.27
N LEU A 44 20.74 2.25 33.40
CA LEU A 44 21.07 3.11 32.26
C LEU A 44 22.05 2.42 31.30
N ALA A 45 23.11 1.80 31.83
CA ALA A 45 24.07 1.05 31.02
C ALA A 45 23.44 -0.17 30.33
N TYR A 46 22.50 -0.85 31.01
CA TYR A 46 21.77 -1.97 30.43
C TYR A 46 20.84 -1.51 29.29
N LEU A 47 20.10 -0.41 29.48
CA LEU A 47 19.26 0.21 28.44
C LEU A 47 20.12 0.66 27.25
N PHE A 48 21.21 1.38 27.53
CA PHE A 48 22.11 1.88 26.50
C PHE A 48 22.72 0.74 25.67
N ARG A 49 23.19 -0.34 26.31
CA ARG A 49 23.71 -1.52 25.58
C ARG A 49 22.64 -2.17 24.71
N ARG A 50 21.40 -2.28 25.19
CA ARG A 50 20.27 -2.84 24.43
C ARG A 50 19.94 -1.97 23.21
N VAL A 51 19.82 -0.66 23.39
CA VAL A 51 19.57 0.28 22.29
C VAL A 51 20.71 0.27 21.29
N GLN A 52 21.98 0.28 21.73
CA GLN A 52 23.13 0.17 20.84
C GLN A 52 23.19 -1.15 20.08
N ARG A 53 22.75 -2.27 20.66
CA ARG A 53 22.65 -3.55 19.94
C ARG A 53 21.58 -3.48 18.85
N PHE A 54 20.44 -2.87 19.14
CA PHE A 54 19.38 -2.62 18.17
C PHE A 54 19.86 -1.73 17.02
N GLU A 55 20.46 -0.56 17.33
CA GLU A 55 20.98 0.35 16.31
C GLU A 55 22.04 -0.32 15.44
N ARG A 56 22.93 -1.14 16.02
CA ARG A 56 23.94 -1.90 15.26
C ARG A 56 23.35 -3.03 14.42
N ALA A 57 22.24 -3.64 14.85
CA ALA A 57 21.53 -4.63 14.03
C ALA A 57 20.94 -3.97 12.78
N LEU A 58 20.26 -2.83 12.96
CA LEU A 58 19.71 -2.05 11.85
C LEU A 58 20.81 -1.51 10.92
N ALA A 59 21.88 -0.92 11.48
CA ALA A 59 22.94 -0.32 10.70
C ALA A 59 23.62 -1.31 9.75
N ARG A 60 23.78 -2.57 10.17
CA ARG A 60 24.34 -3.66 9.33
C ARG A 60 23.50 -3.94 8.07
N HIS A 61 22.27 -3.46 7.99
CA HIS A 61 21.36 -3.72 6.87
C HIS A 61 21.03 -2.47 6.05
N ILE A 62 21.60 -1.30 6.40
CA ILE A 62 21.36 -0.03 5.69
C ILE A 62 22.22 0.10 4.42
N GLU A 63 23.45 -0.42 4.40
CA GLU A 63 24.40 -0.22 3.28
C GLU A 63 24.09 -1.07 2.02
N GLY A 64 23.12 -1.97 2.12
CA GLY A 64 22.62 -2.76 1.01
C GLY A 64 21.41 -3.55 1.46
N PRO A 65 20.23 -2.92 1.59
CA PRO A 65 19.05 -3.56 2.14
C PRO A 65 18.59 -4.64 1.17
N SER A 66 19.08 -5.86 1.34
CA SER A 66 18.61 -7.04 0.65
C SER A 66 17.70 -7.80 1.59
N LEU A 67 16.46 -8.05 1.17
CA LEU A 67 15.49 -8.79 1.98
C LEU A 67 16.04 -10.12 2.51
N GLU A 68 16.88 -10.81 1.74
CA GLU A 68 17.52 -12.07 2.15
C GLU A 68 18.42 -11.94 3.38
N LYS A 69 19.11 -10.81 3.53
CA LYS A 69 19.98 -10.57 4.70
C LYS A 69 19.17 -10.20 5.94
N ILE A 70 18.03 -9.53 5.75
CA ILE A 70 17.12 -9.14 6.83
C ILE A 70 16.32 -10.37 7.30
N GLU A 71 15.93 -11.25 6.39
CA GLU A 71 15.23 -12.51 6.67
C GLU A 71 16.14 -13.51 7.42
N ALA A 72 17.47 -13.41 7.26
CA ALA A 72 18.43 -14.21 8.01
C ALA A 72 18.57 -13.78 9.50
N ASP A 73 18.13 -12.58 9.87
CA ASP A 73 18.12 -12.17 11.27
C ASP A 73 16.85 -12.70 11.95
N ALA A 74 17.02 -13.63 12.90
CA ALA A 74 15.91 -14.33 13.57
C ALA A 74 14.87 -13.38 14.21
N LEU A 75 15.27 -12.16 14.56
CA LEU A 75 14.37 -11.16 15.16
C LEU A 75 13.56 -10.37 14.12
N LEU A 76 14.10 -10.20 12.92
CA LEU A 76 13.48 -9.45 11.83
C LEU A 76 12.82 -10.36 10.78
N GLN A 77 13.07 -11.67 10.83
CA GLN A 77 12.55 -12.65 9.87
C GLN A 77 11.04 -12.56 9.67
N GLU A 78 10.27 -12.46 10.76
CA GLU A 78 8.80 -12.37 10.70
C GLU A 78 8.36 -11.12 9.91
N PHE A 79 8.86 -9.95 10.30
CA PHE A 79 8.55 -8.68 9.63
C PHE A 79 9.06 -8.65 8.18
N ALA A 80 10.23 -9.23 7.91
CA ALA A 80 10.78 -9.32 6.57
C ALA A 80 9.94 -10.24 5.67
N SER A 81 9.43 -11.34 6.22
CA SER A 81 8.59 -12.29 5.49
C SER A 81 7.21 -11.69 5.16
N GLU A 82 6.62 -10.95 6.11
CA GLU A 82 5.38 -10.21 5.89
C GLU A 82 5.58 -9.11 4.84
N TYR A 83 6.68 -8.35 4.97
CA TYR A 83 7.06 -7.36 3.96
C TYR A 83 7.18 -8.01 2.58
N LYS A 84 7.86 -9.17 2.46
CA LYS A 84 8.06 -9.94 1.22
C LYS A 84 6.76 -10.40 0.56
N ARG A 85 5.72 -10.71 1.34
CA ARG A 85 4.40 -11.12 0.81
C ARG A 85 3.66 -9.98 0.13
N SER A 86 3.93 -8.72 0.53
CA SER A 86 3.31 -7.54 -0.07
C SER A 86 3.84 -7.19 -1.46
N PHE A 87 4.88 -7.88 -1.93
CA PHE A 87 5.52 -7.55 -3.19
C PHE A 87 4.69 -8.01 -4.37
N LEU A 88 4.45 -7.06 -5.28
CA LEU A 88 3.81 -7.32 -6.56
C LEU A 88 4.80 -8.09 -7.45
N ALA A 89 4.36 -9.23 -7.96
CA ALA A 89 5.13 -10.07 -8.87
C ALA A 89 4.80 -9.71 -10.32
N THR A 90 5.42 -8.64 -10.85
CA THR A 90 5.34 -8.36 -12.28
C THR A 90 6.45 -9.11 -13.02
N ALA A 91 6.07 -9.88 -14.05
CA ALA A 91 6.97 -10.72 -14.84
C ALA A 91 8.20 -9.93 -15.31
N GLY A 92 9.38 -10.31 -14.81
CA GLY A 92 10.69 -9.91 -15.35
C GLY A 92 11.39 -8.73 -14.69
N GLN A 93 10.73 -7.82 -13.95
CA GLN A 93 11.44 -6.73 -13.28
C GLN A 93 10.94 -6.42 -11.86
N ARG A 94 11.90 -6.55 -10.93
CA ARG A 94 11.92 -6.08 -9.53
C ARG A 94 10.60 -6.16 -8.78
N ARG A 95 10.56 -7.11 -7.84
CA ARG A 95 9.65 -7.10 -6.68
C ARG A 95 9.61 -5.69 -6.09
N LYS A 96 8.51 -4.96 -6.31
CA LYS A 96 8.18 -3.69 -5.64
C LYS A 96 6.89 -3.85 -4.84
N THR A 97 6.70 -3.02 -3.82
CA THR A 97 5.50 -3.01 -2.98
C THR A 97 4.91 -1.61 -2.93
N ASP A 98 3.59 -1.52 -2.79
CA ASP A 98 2.87 -0.25 -2.53
C ASP A 98 2.87 0.10 -1.02
N ILE A 99 3.10 -0.89 -0.16
CA ILE A 99 3.05 -0.73 1.28
C ILE A 99 4.29 0.01 1.79
N ASP A 100 4.11 0.95 2.71
CA ASP A 100 5.22 1.64 3.35
C ASP A 100 5.94 0.67 4.31
N ALA A 101 7.27 0.63 4.25
CA ALA A 101 8.05 -0.17 5.20
C ALA A 101 7.76 0.21 6.66
N ALA A 102 7.36 1.45 6.95
CA ALA A 102 6.95 1.84 8.31
C ALA A 102 5.68 1.16 8.81
N ASP A 103 4.80 0.70 7.92
CA ASP A 103 3.55 0.02 8.29
C ASP A 103 3.82 -1.41 8.79
N VAL A 104 4.84 -2.07 8.23
CA VAL A 104 5.27 -3.42 8.64
C VAL A 104 6.30 -3.36 9.77
N PHE A 105 7.28 -2.46 9.66
CA PHE A 105 8.33 -2.26 10.66
C PHE A 105 7.95 -1.14 11.63
N ASP A 106 6.82 -1.31 12.32
CA ASP A 106 6.34 -0.33 13.30
C ASP A 106 7.30 -0.21 14.50
N GLU A 107 7.42 1.01 15.02
CA GLU A 107 8.27 1.33 16.16
C GLU A 107 7.92 0.51 17.40
N ARG A 108 6.64 0.30 17.72
CA ARG A 108 6.26 -0.46 18.92
C ARG A 108 6.57 -1.94 18.75
N SER A 109 6.23 -2.49 17.60
CA SER A 109 6.40 -3.92 17.30
C SER A 109 7.88 -4.31 17.23
N VAL A 110 8.68 -3.53 16.51
CA VAL A 110 10.11 -3.81 16.36
C VAL A 110 10.84 -3.53 17.67
N LEU A 111 10.67 -2.33 18.25
CA LEU A 111 11.43 -1.94 19.44
C LEU A 111 11.04 -2.79 20.66
N GLY A 112 9.78 -3.23 20.76
CA GLY A 112 9.28 -4.14 21.78
C GLY A 112 9.97 -5.51 21.80
N LYS A 113 10.42 -6.04 20.65
CA LYS A 113 11.18 -7.29 20.59
C LYS A 113 12.62 -7.14 21.13
N TYR A 114 13.23 -5.96 20.98
CA TYR A 114 14.61 -5.71 21.43
C TYR A 114 14.69 -5.19 22.85
N VAL A 115 13.69 -4.40 23.26
CA VAL A 115 13.65 -3.64 24.50
C VAL A 115 12.26 -3.81 25.10
N ASN A 116 12.17 -4.36 26.32
CA ASN A 116 10.91 -4.44 27.04
C ASN A 116 10.48 -3.03 27.48
N VAL A 117 9.78 -2.30 26.61
CA VAL A 117 9.40 -0.90 26.78
C VAL A 117 8.66 -0.69 28.11
N ARG A 118 7.77 -1.62 28.49
CA ARG A 118 7.01 -1.54 29.74
C ARG A 118 7.88 -1.61 30.99
N TYR A 119 8.93 -2.42 30.97
CA TYR A 119 9.89 -2.48 32.08
C TYR A 119 10.61 -1.14 32.24
N TRP A 120 11.10 -0.56 31.14
CA TRP A 120 11.87 0.69 31.20
C TRP A 120 11.04 1.89 31.61
N MET A 121 9.79 1.97 31.15
CA MET A 121 8.85 3.00 31.59
C MET A 121 8.54 2.94 33.10
N ALA A 122 8.77 1.81 33.75
CA ALA A 122 8.57 1.66 35.19
C ALA A 122 9.78 2.09 36.04
N VAL A 123 11.00 2.10 35.46
CA VAL A 123 12.25 2.37 36.20
C VAL A 123 12.30 3.76 36.84
N PRO A 124 11.85 4.86 36.20
CA PRO A 124 11.72 6.13 36.88
C PRO A 124 10.82 6.07 38.12
N GLY A 125 9.70 5.36 38.01
CA GLY A 125 8.75 5.19 39.11
C GLY A 125 9.32 4.38 40.26
N THR A 126 10.14 3.37 39.98
CA THR A 126 10.83 2.59 41.02
C THR A 126 11.89 3.42 41.72
N LEU A 127 12.69 4.23 40.99
CA LEU A 127 13.68 5.15 41.58
C LEU A 127 13.03 6.18 42.51
N LEU A 128 11.91 6.76 42.10
CA LEU A 128 11.15 7.69 42.93
C LEU A 128 10.62 7.01 44.20
N SER A 129 9.99 5.84 44.04
CA SER A 129 9.48 5.04 45.16
C SER A 129 10.60 4.63 46.12
N LEU A 130 11.80 4.35 45.61
CA LEU A 130 12.97 4.00 46.43
C LEU A 130 13.47 5.20 47.25
N GLY A 131 13.39 6.43 46.70
CA GLY A 131 13.64 7.66 47.46
C GLY A 131 12.60 7.91 48.57
N ILE A 132 11.32 7.70 48.27
CA ILE A 132 10.23 7.78 49.26
C ILE A 132 10.43 6.71 50.35
N PHE A 133 10.81 5.49 49.99
CA PHE A 133 11.14 4.44 50.94
C PHE A 133 12.31 4.82 51.86
N GLY A 134 13.36 5.44 51.30
CA GLY A 134 14.48 6.00 52.08
C GLY A 134 14.02 7.07 53.08
N THR A 135 12.99 7.85 52.74
CA THR A 135 12.40 8.85 53.64
C THR A 135 11.79 8.19 54.87
N PHE A 136 10.96 7.16 54.66
CA PHE A 136 10.35 6.41 55.75
C PHE A 136 11.41 5.71 56.61
N LEU A 137 12.43 5.14 56.00
CA LEU A 137 13.53 4.49 56.72
C LEU A 137 14.32 5.51 57.56
N GLY A 138 14.63 6.68 57.00
CA GLY A 138 15.36 7.75 57.69
C GLY A 138 14.59 8.32 58.89
N LEU A 139 13.29 8.57 58.74
CA LEU A 139 12.44 9.03 59.84
C LEU A 139 12.27 7.95 60.92
N THR A 140 12.08 6.69 60.52
CA THR A 140 11.97 5.58 61.47
C THR A 140 13.24 5.46 62.31
N LEU A 141 14.42 5.47 61.68
CA LEU A 141 15.71 5.43 62.37
C LEU A 141 15.99 6.70 63.21
N GLY A 142 15.41 7.84 62.85
CA GLY A 142 15.54 9.09 63.62
C GLY A 142 14.73 9.09 64.92
N ILE A 143 13.62 8.37 64.96
CA ILE A 143 12.73 8.29 66.14
C ILE A 143 13.08 7.09 67.04
N THR A 144 13.68 6.04 66.49
CA THR A 144 14.11 4.88 67.30
C THR A 144 15.11 5.31 68.37
N GLY A 145 14.78 5.04 69.64
CA GLY A 145 15.62 5.42 70.78
C GLY A 145 15.39 6.85 71.29
N PHE A 146 14.24 7.46 71.00
CA PHE A 146 13.84 8.71 71.62
C PHE A 146 13.60 8.52 73.13
N ASP A 147 14.38 9.21 73.96
CA ASP A 147 14.37 9.09 75.41
C ASP A 147 14.07 10.45 76.06
N THR A 148 13.03 10.50 76.89
CA THR A 148 12.60 11.69 77.63
C THR A 148 12.96 11.65 79.11
N SER A 149 13.83 10.74 79.53
CA SER A 149 14.13 10.51 80.95
C SER A 149 14.80 11.71 81.62
N ASN A 150 15.71 12.40 80.93
CA ASN A 150 16.44 13.57 81.45
C ASN A 150 16.70 14.61 80.33
N ILE A 151 17.01 15.87 80.70
CA ILE A 151 17.27 16.97 79.74
C ILE A 151 18.41 16.63 78.77
N GLU A 152 19.48 15.98 79.26
CA GLU A 152 20.61 15.53 78.45
C GLU A 152 20.20 14.46 77.42
N SER A 153 19.37 13.49 77.84
CA SER A 153 18.79 12.49 76.94
C SER A 153 17.93 13.14 75.86
N ILE A 154 17.09 14.10 76.22
CA ILE A 154 16.23 14.84 75.28
C ILE A 154 17.07 15.55 74.22
N GLN A 155 18.16 16.23 74.61
CA GLN A 155 19.04 16.90 73.67
C GLN A 155 19.73 15.89 72.71
N GLY A 156 20.13 14.72 73.22
CA GLY A 156 20.65 13.62 72.40
C GLY A 156 19.63 13.08 71.42
N SER A 157 18.39 12.83 71.85
CA SER A 157 17.30 12.35 71.01
C SER A 157 16.89 13.35 69.92
N ILE A 158 16.90 14.66 70.21
CA ILE A 158 16.69 15.70 69.19
C ILE A 158 17.79 15.66 68.12
N ARG A 159 19.05 15.46 68.50
CA ARG A 159 20.16 15.34 67.52
C ARG A 159 19.97 14.12 66.62
N THR A 160 19.60 12.98 67.18
CA THR A 160 19.30 11.75 66.41
C THR A 160 18.10 11.96 65.47
N LEU A 161 17.03 12.60 65.95
CA LEU A 161 15.84 12.90 65.16
C LEU A 161 16.16 13.82 63.98
N LEU A 162 16.91 14.90 64.21
CA LEU A 162 17.37 15.80 63.17
C LEU A 162 18.26 15.05 62.16
N GLY A 163 19.14 14.15 62.62
CA GLY A 163 19.97 13.30 61.74
C GLY A 163 19.16 12.35 60.86
N GLY A 164 18.11 11.74 61.41
CA GLY A 164 17.16 10.90 60.66
C GLY A 164 16.36 11.71 59.64
N MET A 165 15.94 12.93 59.99
CA MET A 165 15.29 13.85 59.07
C MET A 165 16.22 14.27 57.91
N GLY A 166 17.50 14.55 58.20
CA GLY A 166 18.51 14.82 57.18
C GLY A 166 18.71 13.65 56.22
N THR A 167 18.76 12.43 56.75
CA THR A 167 18.79 11.18 55.96
C THR A 167 17.56 11.03 55.08
N ALA A 168 16.38 11.30 55.62
CA ALA A 168 15.12 11.21 54.90
C ALA A 168 15.08 12.20 53.72
N PHE A 169 15.50 13.45 53.94
CA PHE A 169 15.57 14.46 52.90
C PHE A 169 16.58 14.10 51.81
N LEU A 170 17.78 13.66 52.18
CA LEU A 170 18.86 13.38 51.23
C LEU A 170 18.53 12.17 50.35
N THR A 171 17.98 11.10 50.92
CA THR A 171 17.59 9.91 50.15
C THR A 171 16.44 10.19 49.17
N SER A 172 15.47 11.02 49.58
CA SER A 172 14.39 11.48 48.69
C SER A 172 14.91 12.34 47.54
N LEU A 173 15.80 13.29 47.82
CA LEU A 173 16.38 14.18 46.81
C LEU A 173 17.14 13.38 45.75
N TRP A 174 17.96 12.41 46.15
CA TRP A 174 18.68 11.55 45.22
C TRP A 174 17.75 10.62 44.43
N GLY A 175 16.72 10.04 45.06
CA GLY A 175 15.73 9.21 44.36
C GLY A 175 14.95 9.98 43.30
N MET A 176 14.49 11.20 43.64
CA MET A 176 13.78 12.09 42.72
C MET A 176 14.69 12.59 41.59
N ALA A 177 15.91 13.04 41.91
CA ALA A 177 16.87 13.48 40.92
C ALA A 177 17.24 12.35 39.94
N ALA A 178 17.49 11.14 40.45
CA ALA A 178 17.77 9.96 39.63
C ALA A 178 16.57 9.58 38.76
N SER A 179 15.34 9.63 39.29
CA SER A 179 14.11 9.37 38.54
C SER A 179 13.92 10.34 37.37
N LEU A 180 14.11 11.64 37.62
CA LEU A 180 13.98 12.67 36.59
C LEU A 180 15.08 12.53 35.52
N ALA A 181 16.33 12.35 35.96
CA ALA A 181 17.46 12.13 35.06
C ALA A 181 17.23 10.88 34.18
N PHE A 182 16.78 9.77 34.78
CA PHE A 182 16.52 8.54 34.06
C PHE A 182 15.42 8.74 33.02
N SER A 183 14.32 9.41 33.39
CA SER A 183 13.20 9.69 32.48
C SER A 183 13.64 10.48 31.23
N VAL A 184 14.49 11.49 31.40
CA VAL A 184 14.98 12.31 30.27
C VAL A 184 15.90 11.48 29.38
N LEU A 185 16.83 10.73 29.99
CA LEU A 185 17.77 9.88 29.25
C LEU A 185 17.04 8.74 28.50
N GLU A 186 16.10 8.06 29.16
CA GLU A 186 15.27 7.00 28.59
C GLU A 186 14.53 7.50 27.34
N LYS A 187 13.82 8.63 27.43
CA LYS A 187 13.13 9.24 26.28
C LYS A 187 14.09 9.61 25.15
N GLY A 188 15.25 10.15 25.49
CA GLY A 188 16.29 10.46 24.50
C GLY A 188 16.81 9.21 23.77
N LEU A 189 17.07 8.12 24.49
CA LEU A 189 17.51 6.85 23.93
C LEU A 189 16.44 6.22 23.03
N PHE A 190 15.18 6.19 23.46
CA PHE A 190 14.08 5.67 22.64
C PHE A 190 13.85 6.49 21.38
N ASN A 191 13.89 7.82 21.47
CA ASN A 191 13.77 8.70 20.30
C ASN A 191 14.90 8.46 19.29
N ARG A 192 16.15 8.25 19.75
CA ARG A 192 17.27 7.90 18.86
C ARG A 192 17.04 6.58 18.15
N ALA A 193 16.60 5.56 18.88
CA ALA A 193 16.28 4.26 18.31
C ALA A 193 15.16 4.35 17.26
N ALA A 194 14.10 5.11 17.55
CA ALA A 194 13.00 5.36 16.62
C ALA A 194 13.48 6.09 15.35
N GLN A 195 14.33 7.12 15.48
CA GLN A 195 14.91 7.82 14.33
C GLN A 195 15.74 6.90 13.43
N ARG A 196 16.50 5.98 14.03
CA ARG A 196 17.29 4.97 13.29
C ARG A 196 16.39 3.96 12.58
N LEU A 197 15.32 3.51 13.22
CA LEU A 197 14.32 2.65 12.57
C LEU A 197 13.65 3.36 11.39
N ARG A 198 13.21 4.61 11.55
CA ARG A 198 12.67 5.41 10.44
C ARG A 198 13.67 5.57 9.30
N ALA A 199 14.97 5.73 9.59
CA ALA A 199 16.00 5.81 8.56
C ALA A 199 16.14 4.49 7.80
N PHE A 200 16.07 3.36 8.50
CA PHE A 200 16.04 2.04 7.90
C PHE A 200 14.78 1.84 7.02
N CYS A 201 13.59 2.19 7.51
CA CYS A 201 12.36 2.11 6.70
C CYS A 201 12.42 3.00 5.46
N ARG A 202 13.00 4.21 5.56
CA ARG A 202 13.24 5.07 4.40
C ARG A 202 14.20 4.44 3.39
N ALA A 203 15.26 3.77 3.85
CA ALA A 203 16.19 3.07 2.97
C ALA A 203 15.52 1.89 2.24
N LEU A 204 14.67 1.14 2.93
CA LEU A 204 13.83 0.09 2.33
C LEU A 204 12.87 0.67 1.29
N ASN A 205 12.13 1.71 1.65
CA ASN A 205 11.19 2.37 0.75
C ASN A 205 11.89 2.89 -0.51
N ARG A 206 13.07 3.52 -0.39
CA ARG A 206 13.83 3.99 -1.56
C ARG A 206 14.19 2.86 -2.52
N ARG A 207 14.35 1.63 -2.02
CA ARG A 207 14.76 0.47 -2.83
C ARG A 207 13.58 -0.31 -3.41
N TYR A 208 12.51 -0.46 -2.62
CA TYR A 208 11.44 -1.43 -2.87
C TYR A 208 10.05 -0.81 -3.03
N ARG A 209 9.84 0.45 -2.62
CA ARG A 209 8.55 1.10 -2.79
C ARG A 209 8.33 1.44 -4.25
N ALA A 210 7.15 1.07 -4.77
CA ALA A 210 6.69 1.52 -6.07
C ALA A 210 6.30 3.00 -5.97
N THR A 211 6.73 3.80 -6.94
CA THR A 211 6.18 5.16 -7.09
C THR A 211 4.74 5.04 -7.60
N ARG A 212 3.85 6.00 -7.30
CA ARG A 212 2.47 6.00 -7.85
C ARG A 212 2.42 5.82 -9.37
N ALA A 213 3.36 6.43 -10.09
CA ALA A 213 3.50 6.27 -11.54
C ALA A 213 3.84 4.83 -11.96
N GLU A 214 4.61 4.10 -11.15
CA GLU A 214 4.95 2.70 -11.39
C GLU A 214 3.80 1.77 -11.03
N LEU A 215 3.09 2.05 -9.94
CA LEU A 215 1.90 1.29 -9.56
C LEU A 215 0.81 1.36 -10.64
N HIS A 216 0.56 2.54 -11.20
CA HIS A 216 -0.37 2.68 -12.33
C HIS A 216 0.11 1.95 -13.59
N ARG A 217 1.43 1.88 -13.83
CA ARG A 217 1.98 1.08 -14.93
C ARG A 217 1.75 -0.41 -14.70
N PHE A 218 1.99 -0.90 -13.48
CA PHE A 218 1.76 -2.31 -13.13
C PHE A 218 0.28 -2.69 -13.24
N ASP A 219 -0.62 -1.84 -12.73
CA ASP A 219 -2.08 -2.05 -12.85
C ASP A 219 -2.54 -2.03 -14.32
N ARG A 220 -1.96 -1.16 -15.14
CA ARG A 220 -2.24 -1.14 -16.59
C ARG A 220 -1.70 -2.38 -17.29
N GLU A 221 -0.47 -2.79 -17.01
CA GLU A 221 0.13 -4.00 -17.57
C GLU A 221 -0.63 -5.26 -17.16
N ASP A 222 -1.05 -5.37 -15.90
CA ASP A 222 -1.85 -6.51 -15.43
C ASP A 222 -3.25 -6.50 -16.02
N ARG A 223 -3.90 -5.33 -16.15
CA ARG A 223 -5.15 -5.22 -16.92
C ARG A 223 -4.93 -5.68 -18.36
N GLU A 224 -3.91 -5.19 -19.05
CA GLU A 224 -3.62 -5.60 -20.43
C GLU A 224 -3.32 -7.10 -20.52
N ARG A 225 -2.63 -7.71 -19.53
CA ARG A 225 -2.42 -9.17 -19.46
C ARG A 225 -3.71 -9.94 -19.25
N SER A 226 -4.54 -9.55 -18.27
CA SER A 226 -5.82 -10.22 -18.01
C SER A 226 -6.75 -10.09 -19.22
N LEU A 227 -6.79 -8.92 -19.85
CA LEU A 227 -7.52 -8.72 -21.10
C LEU A 227 -6.93 -9.62 -22.21
N ARG A 228 -5.60 -9.66 -22.39
CA ARG A 228 -4.96 -10.58 -23.36
C ARG A 228 -5.29 -12.05 -23.06
N GLN A 229 -5.31 -12.48 -21.81
CA GLN A 229 -5.67 -13.87 -21.45
C GLN A 229 -7.15 -14.19 -21.70
N LEU A 230 -8.05 -13.23 -21.49
CA LEU A 230 -9.47 -13.41 -21.81
C LEU A 230 -9.76 -13.33 -23.32
N PHE A 231 -8.93 -12.64 -24.08
CA PHE A 231 -9.23 -12.23 -25.46
C PHE A 231 -8.27 -12.77 -26.52
N VAL A 232 -7.22 -13.48 -26.13
CA VAL A 232 -6.40 -14.34 -27.00
C VAL A 232 -6.79 -15.77 -26.68
N SER A 233 -7.83 -16.24 -27.36
CA SER A 233 -8.08 -17.68 -27.51
C SER A 233 -7.42 -18.14 -28.79
N GLU A 234 -6.51 -19.10 -28.70
CA GLU A 234 -5.94 -19.78 -29.85
C GLU A 234 -7.05 -20.60 -30.52
N ILE A 235 -7.60 -20.08 -31.61
CA ILE A 235 -8.46 -20.83 -32.53
C ILE A 235 -7.61 -21.00 -33.79
N ASP A 236 -7.26 -22.26 -34.11
CA ASP A 236 -6.45 -22.64 -35.29
C ASP A 236 -5.07 -21.96 -35.44
N GLY A 237 -4.36 -21.72 -34.32
CA GLY A 237 -2.96 -21.26 -34.37
C GLY A 237 -2.76 -19.81 -34.82
N ILE A 238 -3.83 -19.03 -34.97
CA ILE A 238 -3.81 -17.61 -35.30
C ILE A 238 -4.13 -16.80 -34.03
N GLU A 239 -3.19 -15.98 -33.56
CA GLU A 239 -3.41 -15.03 -32.46
C GLU A 239 -4.47 -13.99 -32.87
N THR A 240 -5.72 -14.29 -32.62
CA THR A 240 -6.83 -13.44 -33.06
C THR A 240 -7.27 -12.57 -31.89
N SER A 241 -6.97 -11.26 -31.97
CA SER A 241 -7.41 -10.27 -30.98
C SER A 241 -8.93 -10.06 -31.05
N THR A 242 -9.61 -9.81 -29.93
CA THR A 242 -11.03 -9.37 -29.96
C THR A 242 -11.27 -8.14 -30.81
N ALA A 243 -10.27 -7.27 -30.99
CA ALA A 243 -10.38 -6.15 -31.92
C ALA A 243 -10.48 -6.61 -33.38
N SER A 244 -9.77 -7.67 -33.77
CA SER A 244 -9.90 -8.25 -35.12
C SER A 244 -11.19 -9.05 -35.26
N LEU A 245 -11.64 -9.78 -34.23
CA LEU A 245 -12.95 -10.45 -34.23
C LEU A 245 -14.14 -9.48 -34.31
N LEU A 246 -14.11 -8.39 -33.53
CA LEU A 246 -15.14 -7.34 -33.58
C LEU A 246 -15.14 -6.62 -34.92
N LYS A 247 -13.95 -6.34 -35.49
CA LYS A 247 -13.84 -5.80 -36.85
C LYS A 247 -14.39 -6.77 -37.89
N ALA A 248 -14.09 -8.06 -37.78
CA ALA A 248 -14.59 -9.09 -38.67
C ALA A 248 -16.12 -9.22 -38.59
N MET A 249 -16.70 -9.22 -37.38
CA MET A 249 -18.15 -9.22 -37.22
C MET A 249 -18.79 -7.94 -37.76
N LEU A 250 -18.17 -6.76 -37.57
CA LEU A 250 -18.67 -5.51 -38.11
C LEU A 250 -18.65 -5.52 -39.65
N SER A 251 -17.57 -6.02 -40.26
CA SER A 251 -17.47 -6.14 -41.71
C SER A 251 -18.44 -7.17 -42.27
N ILE A 252 -18.64 -8.31 -41.59
CA ILE A 252 -19.63 -9.32 -41.97
C ILE A 252 -21.05 -8.74 -41.85
N SER A 253 -21.36 -8.02 -40.78
CA SER A 253 -22.66 -7.36 -40.62
C SER A 253 -22.90 -6.30 -41.70
N ALA A 254 -21.89 -5.51 -42.05
CA ALA A 254 -21.97 -4.52 -43.12
C ALA A 254 -22.23 -5.20 -44.48
N GLN A 255 -21.49 -6.27 -44.79
CA GLN A 255 -21.72 -7.07 -45.99
C GLN A 255 -23.12 -7.69 -46.03
N GLN A 256 -23.62 -8.19 -44.88
CA GLN A 256 -24.98 -8.71 -44.76
C GLN A 256 -26.03 -7.63 -45.03
N THR A 257 -25.84 -6.40 -44.55
CA THR A 257 -26.76 -5.30 -44.83
C THR A 257 -26.78 -4.96 -46.32
N THR A 258 -25.62 -4.85 -46.96
CA THR A 258 -25.51 -4.60 -48.40
C THR A 258 -26.15 -5.71 -49.24
N ALA A 259 -25.93 -6.98 -48.88
CA ALA A 259 -26.57 -8.10 -49.55
C ALA A 259 -28.11 -8.10 -49.39
N LEU A 260 -28.60 -7.68 -48.22
CA LEU A 260 -30.03 -7.56 -47.96
C LEU A 260 -30.67 -6.43 -48.80
N GLU A 261 -29.96 -5.30 -48.95
CA GLU A 261 -30.39 -4.18 -49.80
C GLU A 261 -30.47 -4.60 -51.27
N LEU A 262 -29.42 -5.25 -51.78
CA LEU A 262 -29.40 -5.77 -53.15
C LEU A 262 -30.52 -6.79 -53.38
N PHE A 263 -30.76 -7.68 -52.41
CA PHE A 263 -31.85 -8.65 -52.50
C PHE A 263 -33.22 -7.97 -52.49
N ALA A 264 -33.41 -6.94 -51.67
CA ALA A 264 -34.65 -6.17 -51.63
C ALA A 264 -34.90 -5.42 -52.95
N GLU A 265 -33.85 -4.90 -53.58
CA GLU A 265 -33.92 -4.23 -54.88
C GLU A 265 -34.30 -5.22 -56.00
N VAL A 266 -33.63 -6.37 -56.08
CA VAL A 266 -33.95 -7.43 -57.06
C VAL A 266 -35.36 -7.98 -56.85
N LEU A 267 -35.80 -8.11 -55.59
CA LEU A 267 -37.16 -8.55 -55.28
C LEU A 267 -38.19 -7.51 -55.71
N ALA A 268 -37.94 -6.22 -55.45
CA ALA A 268 -38.81 -5.14 -55.87
C ALA A 268 -38.94 -5.09 -57.40
N ASP A 269 -37.83 -5.26 -58.12
CA ASP A 269 -37.82 -5.27 -59.58
C ASP A 269 -38.58 -6.49 -60.15
N ARG A 270 -38.36 -7.69 -59.59
CA ARG A 270 -39.14 -8.88 -59.99
C ARG A 270 -40.63 -8.76 -59.69
N ILE A 271 -41.00 -8.18 -58.55
CA ILE A 271 -42.42 -7.93 -58.22
C ILE A 271 -43.01 -6.97 -59.24
N ARG A 272 -42.32 -5.87 -59.55
CA ARG A 272 -42.75 -4.89 -60.55
C ARG A 272 -42.96 -5.51 -61.93
N VAL A 273 -41.98 -6.27 -62.43
CA VAL A 273 -42.09 -6.99 -63.70
C VAL A 273 -43.24 -7.98 -63.69
N SER A 274 -43.47 -8.66 -62.56
CA SER A 274 -44.60 -9.60 -62.44
C SER A 274 -45.97 -8.90 -62.44
N THR A 275 -46.09 -7.73 -61.79
CA THR A 275 -47.31 -6.92 -61.81
C THR A 275 -47.57 -6.34 -63.19
N GLU A 276 -46.55 -5.86 -63.88
CA GLU A 276 -46.66 -5.38 -65.27
C GLU A 276 -47.11 -6.52 -66.20
N ARG A 277 -46.57 -7.74 -66.02
CA ARG A 277 -47.04 -8.93 -66.76
C ARG A 277 -48.51 -9.28 -66.45
N LEU A 278 -48.96 -9.12 -65.21
CA LEU A 278 -50.36 -9.36 -64.81
C LEU A 278 -51.30 -8.32 -65.41
N GLU A 279 -50.92 -7.03 -65.41
CA GLU A 279 -51.68 -5.96 -66.06
C GLU A 279 -51.76 -6.15 -67.58
N LEU A 280 -50.65 -6.54 -68.22
CA LEU A 280 -50.64 -6.83 -69.65
C LEU A 280 -51.58 -8.00 -69.99
N ARG A 281 -51.55 -9.08 -69.20
CA ARG A 281 -52.50 -10.20 -69.36
C ARG A 281 -53.95 -9.77 -69.12
N GLY A 282 -54.19 -8.84 -68.18
CA GLY A 282 -55.50 -8.25 -67.95
C GLY A 282 -56.00 -7.45 -69.15
N ARG A 283 -55.15 -6.58 -69.72
CA ARG A 283 -55.45 -5.79 -70.93
C ARG A 283 -55.71 -6.69 -72.13
N ILE A 284 -54.87 -7.70 -72.37
CA ILE A 284 -55.05 -8.68 -73.44
C ILE A 284 -56.40 -9.40 -73.30
N LYS A 285 -56.76 -9.85 -72.09
CA LYS A 285 -58.07 -10.48 -71.86
C LYS A 285 -59.25 -9.54 -72.13
N ALA A 286 -59.20 -8.32 -71.62
CA ALA A 286 -60.26 -7.34 -71.82
C ALA A 286 -60.49 -7.02 -73.30
N THR A 287 -59.41 -6.84 -74.06
CA THR A 287 -59.47 -6.56 -75.50
C THR A 287 -59.93 -7.77 -76.31
N ILE A 288 -59.48 -8.99 -75.99
CA ILE A 288 -60.01 -10.23 -76.62
C ILE A 288 -61.52 -10.36 -76.39
N GLU A 289 -62.01 -9.97 -75.22
CA GLU A 289 -63.42 -10.03 -74.87
C GLU A 289 -64.25 -8.94 -75.57
N GLU A 290 -63.66 -7.77 -75.83
CA GLU A 290 -64.22 -6.72 -76.72
C GLU A 290 -64.27 -7.17 -78.19
N THR A 291 -63.19 -7.75 -78.72
CA THR A 291 -63.14 -8.28 -80.11
C THR A 291 -64.16 -9.40 -80.31
N ARG A 292 -64.38 -10.24 -79.29
CA ARG A 292 -65.40 -11.30 -79.32
C ARG A 292 -66.83 -10.77 -79.33
N ARG A 293 -67.08 -9.57 -78.75
CA ARG A 293 -68.40 -8.91 -78.79
C ARG A 293 -68.65 -8.15 -80.11
N ALA A 294 -67.60 -7.79 -80.84
CA ALA A 294 -67.70 -7.01 -82.08
C ALA A 294 -67.90 -7.86 -83.36
N GLY A 295 -67.67 -9.18 -83.33
CA GLY A 295 -68.01 -10.08 -84.45
C GLY A 295 -67.14 -9.90 -85.72
N ILE A 296 -65.83 -9.74 -85.56
CA ILE A 296 -64.87 -9.47 -86.66
C ILE A 296 -63.99 -10.71 -86.96
N SER A 297 -63.55 -10.83 -88.22
CA SER A 297 -62.86 -11.98 -88.83
C SER A 297 -61.43 -12.23 -88.34
N GLN A 298 -60.98 -13.48 -88.48
CA GLN A 298 -59.72 -14.05 -87.99
C GLN A 298 -58.44 -13.30 -88.42
N ASP A 299 -58.45 -12.62 -89.58
CA ASP A 299 -57.28 -11.95 -90.15
C ASP A 299 -56.85 -10.66 -89.41
N GLU A 300 -57.77 -9.94 -88.74
CA GLU A 300 -57.40 -8.74 -87.95
C GLU A 300 -56.77 -9.10 -86.59
N LEU A 301 -57.08 -10.30 -86.07
CA LEU A 301 -56.52 -10.82 -84.83
C LEU A 301 -55.03 -11.17 -85.00
N ASP A 302 -54.66 -11.70 -86.16
CA ASP A 302 -53.28 -12.07 -86.49
C ASP A 302 -52.38 -10.83 -86.67
N GLY A 303 -52.88 -9.77 -87.31
CA GLY A 303 -52.13 -8.51 -87.43
C GLY A 303 -51.87 -7.81 -86.09
N PHE A 304 -52.77 -7.94 -85.12
CA PHE A 304 -52.56 -7.39 -83.78
C PHE A 304 -51.63 -8.26 -82.92
N LEU A 305 -51.66 -9.58 -83.08
CA LEU A 305 -50.69 -10.47 -82.44
C LEU A 305 -49.27 -10.19 -82.94
N GLU A 306 -49.10 -9.88 -84.23
CA GLU A 306 -47.82 -9.41 -84.78
C GLU A 306 -47.36 -8.08 -84.15
N ASP A 307 -48.26 -7.10 -83.99
CA ASP A 307 -47.90 -5.80 -83.40
C ASP A 307 -47.58 -5.91 -81.89
N LEU A 308 -48.26 -6.83 -81.19
CA LEU A 308 -48.02 -7.11 -79.77
C LEU A 308 -46.72 -7.91 -79.55
N VAL A 309 -46.40 -8.86 -80.44
CA VAL A 309 -45.10 -9.54 -80.49
C VAL A 309 -43.99 -8.54 -80.75
N ARG A 310 -44.18 -7.60 -81.70
CA ARG A 310 -43.20 -6.54 -81.99
C ARG A 310 -42.97 -5.63 -80.78
N THR A 311 -44.04 -5.24 -80.08
CA THR A 311 -43.95 -4.42 -78.86
C THR A 311 -43.27 -5.16 -77.70
N CYS A 312 -43.39 -6.50 -77.64
CA CYS A 312 -42.71 -7.33 -76.66
C CYS A 312 -41.23 -7.56 -77.01
N GLU A 313 -40.89 -7.72 -78.29
CA GLU A 313 -39.50 -7.80 -78.77
C GLU A 313 -38.76 -6.48 -78.57
N GLU A 314 -39.41 -5.32 -78.80
CA GLU A 314 -38.81 -4.01 -78.56
C GLU A 314 -38.51 -3.75 -77.06
N ARG A 315 -39.30 -4.33 -76.13
CA ARG A 315 -39.05 -4.23 -74.67
C ARG A 315 -38.13 -5.32 -74.10
N GLY A 316 -37.98 -6.45 -74.79
CA GLY A 316 -37.03 -7.50 -74.41
C GLY A 316 -35.56 -7.09 -74.56
N HIS A 317 -35.29 -6.11 -75.41
CA HIS A 317 -33.92 -5.63 -75.68
C HIS A 317 -33.36 -4.64 -74.65
N GLU A 318 -34.15 -4.14 -73.70
CA GLU A 318 -33.67 -3.18 -72.68
C GLU A 318 -33.19 -3.88 -71.39
N GLN A 319 -33.28 -5.21 -71.30
CA GLN A 319 -32.95 -5.99 -70.11
C GLN A 319 -31.70 -6.89 -70.26
N ASP A 320 -31.02 -6.86 -71.41
CA ASP A 320 -29.80 -7.65 -71.68
C ASP A 320 -28.48 -6.87 -71.54
N ASP A 321 -28.53 -5.54 -71.28
CA ASP A 321 -27.33 -4.72 -71.11
C ASP A 321 -27.18 -4.21 -69.65
N ALA A 322 -26.85 -5.12 -68.73
CA ALA A 322 -26.16 -4.78 -67.48
C ALA A 322 -25.25 -5.96 -67.04
N PRO A 323 -24.03 -5.68 -66.57
CA PRO A 323 -22.86 -6.54 -66.79
C PRO A 323 -22.84 -7.80 -65.92
N THR A 324 -22.35 -8.87 -66.54
CA THR A 324 -21.90 -10.12 -65.93
C THR A 324 -20.78 -9.85 -64.92
N ASP A 325 -20.89 -10.46 -63.73
CA ASP A 325 -19.91 -10.66 -62.66
C ASP A 325 -18.55 -9.93 -62.71
N PRO A 326 -18.13 -9.23 -61.62
CA PRO A 326 -16.72 -9.16 -61.30
C PRO A 326 -16.28 -10.53 -60.75
N GLU A 327 -15.49 -11.20 -61.57
CA GLU A 327 -14.50 -12.22 -61.24
C GLU A 327 -14.09 -12.20 -59.74
N ILE A 328 -14.56 -13.18 -58.98
CA ILE A 328 -14.06 -13.48 -57.64
C ILE A 328 -12.64 -14.02 -57.80
N ALA A 329 -11.67 -13.11 -57.73
CA ALA A 329 -10.27 -13.46 -57.57
C ALA A 329 -10.07 -14.09 -56.18
N ASP A 330 -9.87 -15.40 -56.19
CA ASP A 330 -9.21 -16.19 -55.16
C ASP A 330 -7.79 -15.64 -54.91
N ASP A 331 -7.63 -14.72 -53.95
CA ASP A 331 -6.33 -14.46 -53.33
C ASP A 331 -6.28 -15.15 -51.97
N GLY A 332 -5.92 -16.44 -52.04
CA GLY A 332 -5.34 -17.15 -50.92
C GLY A 332 -4.03 -16.49 -50.47
N ARG A 333 -4.12 -15.52 -49.56
CA ARG A 333 -3.02 -15.11 -48.67
C ARG A 333 -3.50 -14.86 -47.26
N SER A 334 -3.31 -15.92 -46.46
CA SER A 334 -2.64 -15.89 -45.14
C SER A 334 -2.56 -14.53 -44.44
N ILE A 335 -3.38 -14.34 -43.41
CA ILE A 335 -2.97 -13.81 -42.10
C ILE A 335 -3.64 -14.67 -41.03
#